data_AF-A0A3M0ZQM9-F1
#
_entry.id   AF-A0A3M0ZQM9-F1
#
_cell.length_a   1.000
_cell.length_b   1.000
_cell.length_c   1.000
_cell.angle_alpha   90.00
_cell.angle_beta   90.00
_cell.angle_gamma   90.00
#
_symmetry.space_group_name_H-M   'P 1'
#
loop_
_entity.id
_entity.type
_entity.pdbx_description
1 polymer ?
#
loop_
_entity_poly.entity_id
_entity_poly.type
_entity_poly.pdbx_seq_one_letter_code
_entity_poly.pdbx_strand_id
1 'polypeptide(L)'
;MVIFFKIWVLSPYLFLTFPSLPCFGIAKPLRSYYTNMFMGLRKVAVSALAVAAGVLVYLLLLADTPSKGGLAVAEGTSTVDLSAGVYNAGKAAPWDFKITDHYKYFNFPERAEGYAPKQPINFSHKLHVSTLGLECQFCHWSVTKSPFAAIPEEDVCMGCHNLLIETDRTRKSEGIKKLKEYYSKGEPIPWQKVHVMPDYVRFNHKRHIKAGVACHECHGQVPQMDVVQRVSSMKMGWCVKCHRERGTSIDCAVCHK
;
A
#
# COMPACT_ATOMS: atom_id res chain seq x y z
N MET A 1 -59.96 -44.80 5.03
CA MET A 1 -61.32 -44.74 5.60
C MET A 1 -61.66 -43.28 5.83
N VAL A 2 -62.78 -42.84 5.24
CA VAL A 2 -63.42 -41.50 5.32
C VAL A 2 -63.63 -41.16 6.83
N ILE A 3 -63.71 -39.93 7.35
CA ILE A 3 -64.83 -38.97 7.29
C ILE A 3 -64.46 -37.68 8.08
N PHE A 4 -64.97 -36.55 7.57
CA PHE A 4 -65.13 -35.18 8.09
C PHE A 4 -65.83 -35.05 9.47
N PHE A 5 -65.89 -33.85 10.08
CA PHE A 5 -67.09 -33.19 10.66
C PHE A 5 -66.70 -31.77 11.17
N LYS A 6 -67.14 -30.65 10.52
CA LYS A 6 -68.29 -29.73 10.86
C LYS A 6 -68.14 -28.98 12.20
N ILE A 7 -67.88 -27.65 12.23
CA ILE A 7 -68.81 -26.47 12.17
C ILE A 7 -69.90 -26.47 13.28
N TRP A 8 -70.04 -25.35 14.03
CA TRP A 8 -71.28 -24.55 14.26
C TRP A 8 -70.97 -23.34 15.22
N VAL A 9 -71.09 -22.07 14.78
CA VAL A 9 -72.16 -21.04 14.93
C VAL A 9 -72.33 -20.43 16.35
N LEU A 10 -72.33 -19.07 16.47
CA LEU A 10 -73.42 -18.21 17.01
C LEU A 10 -72.96 -16.79 17.49
N SER A 11 -73.57 -15.77 16.89
CA SER A 11 -73.91 -14.41 17.41
C SER A 11 -75.24 -14.53 18.21
N PRO A 12 -75.83 -13.56 19.00
CA PRO A 12 -75.95 -12.10 18.72
C PRO A 12 -76.32 -11.09 19.87
N TYR A 13 -76.52 -9.80 19.48
CA TYR A 13 -77.31 -8.66 20.05
C TYR A 13 -77.07 -8.07 21.46
N LEU A 14 -76.95 -6.71 21.56
CA LEU A 14 -77.98 -5.83 22.17
C LEU A 14 -77.70 -4.31 21.94
N PHE A 15 -78.76 -3.56 21.61
CA PHE A 15 -78.90 -2.09 21.50
C PHE A 15 -79.18 -1.45 22.87
N LEU A 16 -78.84 -0.16 23.08
CA LEU A 16 -79.64 0.85 23.84
C LEU A 16 -79.14 2.31 23.56
N THR A 17 -79.94 3.30 23.96
CA THR A 17 -80.30 4.59 23.33
C THR A 17 -79.95 5.89 24.12
N PHE A 18 -79.64 7.00 23.41
CA PHE A 18 -79.84 8.49 23.64
C PHE A 18 -79.43 9.18 25.00
N PRO A 19 -79.28 10.54 25.18
CA PRO A 19 -79.73 11.72 24.40
C PRO A 19 -78.82 13.02 24.29
N SER A 20 -79.21 13.92 23.35
CA SER A 20 -79.19 15.42 23.22
C SER A 20 -78.18 16.45 23.84
N LEU A 21 -77.59 17.29 22.95
CA LEU A 21 -77.36 18.79 22.93
C LEU A 21 -76.59 19.53 24.07
N PRO A 22 -76.05 20.80 23.93
CA PRO A 22 -76.05 21.80 22.83
C PRO A 22 -74.69 22.52 22.51
N CYS A 23 -74.76 23.51 21.60
CA CYS A 23 -73.77 24.45 21.06
C CYS A 23 -72.84 25.20 22.04
N PHE A 24 -71.61 25.56 21.60
CA PHE A 24 -71.09 26.94 21.50
C PHE A 24 -69.60 26.96 21.04
N GLY A 25 -69.29 27.78 20.03
CA GLY A 25 -68.15 28.70 20.11
C GLY A 25 -66.76 28.35 19.54
N ILE A 26 -66.43 29.09 18.47
CA ILE A 26 -65.15 29.79 18.21
C ILE A 26 -63.91 28.98 17.73
N ALA A 27 -63.34 29.50 16.63
CA ALA A 27 -61.94 29.47 16.18
C ALA A 27 -61.55 28.57 14.99
N LYS A 28 -60.79 29.20 14.09
CA LYS A 28 -60.34 28.81 12.74
C LYS A 28 -59.52 27.50 12.69
N PRO A 29 -59.41 26.85 11.50
CA PRO A 29 -58.88 25.51 11.39
C PRO A 29 -57.35 25.48 11.34
N LEU A 30 -56.72 24.84 12.33
CA LEU A 30 -55.35 24.36 12.24
C LEU A 30 -55.37 22.92 11.68
N ARG A 31 -55.16 22.89 10.37
CA ARG A 31 -54.76 21.74 9.56
C ARG A 31 -53.62 20.98 10.23
N SER A 32 -53.67 19.64 10.13
CA SER A 32 -52.52 18.74 10.18
C SER A 32 -51.88 18.47 11.54
N TYR A 33 -52.38 17.53 12.36
CA TYR A 33 -51.50 16.81 13.32
C TYR A 33 -51.91 15.39 13.79
N TYR A 34 -53.07 14.81 13.41
CA TYR A 34 -53.53 13.55 14.02
C TYR A 34 -53.72 12.32 13.12
N THR A 35 -53.32 12.37 11.84
CA THR A 35 -53.28 11.16 10.98
C THR A 35 -51.93 10.44 10.97
N ASN A 36 -50.88 10.99 11.60
CA ASN A 36 -49.53 10.42 11.58
C ASN A 36 -49.18 9.50 12.77
N MET A 37 -50.06 9.33 13.76
CA MET A 37 -49.71 8.59 14.99
C MET A 37 -49.90 7.07 14.88
N PHE A 38 -50.79 6.57 14.02
CA PHE A 38 -51.08 5.13 13.88
C PHE A 38 -50.22 4.39 12.84
N MET A 39 -49.58 5.09 11.89
CA MET A 39 -48.62 4.50 10.95
C MET A 39 -47.19 4.40 11.49
N GLY A 40 -46.85 5.15 12.55
CA GLY A 40 -45.53 5.12 13.17
C GLY A 40 -45.25 3.83 13.97
N LEU A 41 -46.22 3.36 14.75
CA LEU A 41 -46.05 2.19 15.62
C LEU A 41 -45.87 0.87 14.85
N ARG A 42 -46.53 0.72 13.69
CA ARG A 42 -46.31 -0.44 12.80
C ARG A 42 -44.95 -0.41 12.09
N LYS A 43 -44.45 0.77 11.70
CA LYS A 43 -43.12 0.90 11.08
C LYS A 43 -42.01 0.61 12.08
N VAL A 44 -42.14 1.06 13.33
CA VAL A 44 -41.15 0.82 14.40
C VAL A 44 -41.06 -0.67 14.76
N ALA A 45 -42.18 -1.38 14.84
CA ALA A 45 -42.20 -2.82 15.15
C ALA A 45 -41.63 -3.68 14.01
N VAL A 46 -41.92 -3.35 12.75
CA VAL A 46 -41.36 -4.05 11.58
C VAL A 46 -39.87 -3.74 11.40
N SER A 47 -39.42 -2.53 11.72
CA SER A 47 -37.99 -2.20 11.74
C SER A 47 -37.24 -2.88 12.89
N ALA A 48 -37.84 -3.02 14.07
CA ALA A 48 -37.20 -3.68 15.20
C ALA A 48 -36.98 -5.19 14.95
N LEU A 49 -37.94 -5.87 14.32
CA LEU A 49 -37.81 -7.28 13.92
C LEU A 49 -36.81 -7.47 12.77
N ALA A 50 -36.77 -6.56 11.80
CA ALA A 50 -35.78 -6.61 10.72
C ALA A 50 -34.35 -6.35 11.23
N VAL A 51 -34.17 -5.44 12.19
CA VAL A 51 -32.88 -5.20 12.84
C VAL A 51 -32.47 -6.38 13.72
N ALA A 52 -33.40 -6.98 14.47
CA ALA A 52 -33.09 -8.17 15.29
C ALA A 52 -32.72 -9.39 14.42
N ALA A 53 -33.42 -9.62 13.30
CA ALA A 53 -33.07 -10.67 12.35
C ALA A 53 -31.72 -10.39 11.64
N GLY A 54 -31.45 -9.13 11.29
CA GLY A 54 -30.17 -8.71 10.71
C GLY A 54 -29.00 -8.86 11.68
N VAL A 55 -29.18 -8.53 12.96
CA VAL A 55 -28.17 -8.70 14.02
C VAL A 55 -27.93 -10.19 14.30
N LEU A 56 -28.98 -11.03 14.28
CA LEU A 56 -28.83 -12.47 14.46
C LEU A 56 -28.11 -13.13 13.28
N VAL A 57 -28.44 -12.75 12.03
CA VAL A 57 -27.72 -13.24 10.83
C VAL A 57 -26.27 -12.73 10.82
N TYR A 58 -26.01 -11.49 11.24
CA TYR A 58 -24.65 -10.96 11.38
C TYR A 58 -23.85 -11.67 12.48
N LEU A 59 -24.46 -11.97 13.63
CA LEU A 59 -23.85 -12.75 14.70
C LEU A 59 -23.58 -14.20 14.30
N LEU A 60 -24.50 -14.83 13.54
CA LEU A 60 -24.31 -16.18 13.00
C LEU A 60 -23.22 -16.20 11.92
N LEU A 61 -23.13 -15.17 11.07
CA LEU A 61 -22.03 -15.02 10.09
C LEU A 61 -20.67 -14.77 10.77
N LEU A 62 -20.63 -14.12 11.94
CA LEU A 62 -19.40 -14.02 12.74
C LEU A 62 -19.04 -15.34 13.44
N ALA A 63 -20.03 -16.15 13.82
CA ALA A 63 -19.82 -17.44 14.49
C ALA A 63 -19.28 -18.54 13.56
N ASP A 64 -19.57 -18.46 12.25
CA ASP A 64 -19.12 -19.44 11.23
C ASP A 64 -17.77 -19.10 10.58
N THR A 65 -17.03 -18.11 11.10
CA THR A 65 -15.64 -17.95 10.69
C THR A 65 -14.81 -19.10 11.30
N PRO A 66 -14.21 -20.00 10.49
CA PRO A 66 -13.32 -21.00 11.04
C PRO A 66 -12.19 -20.26 11.74
N SER A 67 -11.93 -20.62 13.00
CA SER A 67 -10.80 -20.16 13.79
C SER A 67 -9.48 -20.56 13.12
N LYS A 68 -9.10 -19.87 12.05
CA LYS A 68 -7.70 -19.71 11.68
C LYS A 68 -7.18 -18.67 12.66
N GLY A 69 -6.24 -19.14 13.48
CA GLY A 69 -5.77 -18.51 14.71
C GLY A 69 -5.54 -17.01 14.58
N GLY A 70 -5.74 -16.34 15.72
CA GLY A 70 -5.54 -14.90 15.85
C GLY A 70 -4.29 -14.42 15.14
N LEU A 71 -4.47 -13.35 14.37
CA LEU A 71 -3.39 -12.49 13.97
C LEU A 71 -2.86 -11.83 15.25
N ALA A 72 -1.99 -12.55 15.96
CA ALA A 72 -0.97 -11.88 16.73
C ALA A 72 -0.30 -10.91 15.75
N VAL A 73 -0.26 -9.63 16.12
CA VAL A 73 0.79 -8.75 15.64
C VAL A 73 2.08 -9.36 16.17
N ALA A 74 2.62 -10.31 15.42
CA ALA A 74 4.01 -10.64 15.54
C ALA A 74 4.72 -9.34 15.16
N GLU A 75 5.42 -8.74 16.13
CA GLU A 75 6.70 -8.12 15.83
C GLU A 75 7.51 -9.18 15.07
N GLY A 76 7.32 -9.17 13.75
CA GLY A 76 7.91 -10.13 12.84
C GLY A 76 9.38 -9.80 12.72
N THR A 77 10.15 -10.16 13.75
CA THR A 77 11.44 -10.77 13.48
C THR A 77 11.11 -12.00 12.65
N SER A 78 11.19 -11.83 11.34
CA SER A 78 10.99 -12.91 10.40
C SER A 78 11.87 -14.06 10.89
N THR A 79 11.29 -15.20 11.25
CA THR A 79 12.02 -16.46 11.48
C THR A 79 12.53 -17.01 10.15
N VAL A 80 13.09 -16.11 9.33
CA VAL A 80 14.01 -16.46 8.26
C VAL A 80 15.10 -17.20 8.98
N ASP A 81 15.21 -18.50 8.71
CA ASP A 81 16.41 -19.24 9.01
C ASP A 81 17.56 -18.49 8.33
N LEU A 82 18.26 -17.64 9.10
CA LEU A 82 19.40 -16.86 8.62
C LEU A 82 20.53 -17.79 8.17
N SER A 83 20.46 -19.07 8.57
CA SER A 83 21.35 -20.12 8.15
C SER A 83 20.86 -20.85 6.90
N ALA A 84 19.71 -20.54 6.32
CA ALA A 84 19.28 -21.11 5.04
C ALA A 84 19.86 -20.33 3.85
N GLY A 85 20.68 -20.99 3.04
CA GLY A 85 21.34 -20.38 1.87
C GLY A 85 21.56 -21.37 0.73
N VAL A 86 22.59 -21.12 -0.08
CA VAL A 86 22.92 -21.93 -1.27
C VAL A 86 24.19 -22.74 -1.07
N TYR A 87 24.98 -22.41 -0.05
CA TYR A 87 26.26 -23.03 0.25
C TYR A 87 26.07 -24.21 1.21
N ASN A 88 26.96 -25.21 1.23
CA ASN A 88 26.99 -26.29 2.23
C ASN A 88 25.61 -26.92 2.58
N ALA A 89 24.99 -27.60 1.61
CA ALA A 89 23.71 -28.30 1.80
C ALA A 89 22.55 -27.39 2.26
N GLY A 90 22.44 -26.23 1.62
CA GLY A 90 21.35 -25.28 1.90
C GLY A 90 21.62 -24.35 3.06
N LYS A 91 22.89 -24.21 3.47
CA LYS A 91 23.33 -23.25 4.48
C LYS A 91 23.70 -21.88 3.90
N ALA A 92 23.50 -20.83 4.68
CA ALA A 92 23.93 -19.47 4.37
C ALA A 92 25.45 -19.39 4.46
N ALA A 93 26.07 -18.68 3.52
CA ALA A 93 27.50 -18.45 3.60
C ALA A 93 27.79 -17.45 4.73
N PRO A 94 29.00 -17.46 5.31
CA PRO A 94 29.38 -16.53 6.38
C PRO A 94 29.09 -15.05 6.08
N TRP A 95 29.18 -14.64 4.81
CA TRP A 95 28.91 -13.26 4.35
C TRP A 95 27.42 -12.92 4.15
N ASP A 96 26.52 -13.89 4.25
CA ASP A 96 25.08 -13.70 4.20
C ASP A 96 24.51 -13.32 5.59
N PHE A 97 25.25 -13.58 6.68
CA PHE A 97 24.83 -13.18 8.03
C PHE A 97 25.05 -11.69 8.28
N LYS A 98 24.10 -11.04 8.99
CA LYS A 98 24.20 -9.62 9.38
C LYS A 98 25.30 -9.33 10.41
N ILE A 99 25.80 -10.35 11.11
CA ILE A 99 26.78 -10.21 12.21
C ILE A 99 28.16 -9.77 11.69
N THR A 100 28.48 -10.10 10.45
CA THR A 100 29.63 -9.54 9.75
C THR A 100 29.15 -9.10 8.38
N ASP A 101 28.77 -7.83 8.25
CA ASP A 101 28.72 -7.26 6.91
C ASP A 101 30.17 -7.26 6.40
N HIS A 102 30.55 -8.35 5.75
CA HIS A 102 31.88 -8.63 5.23
C HIS A 102 32.43 -7.40 4.50
N TYR A 103 31.56 -6.66 3.81
CA TYR A 103 31.90 -5.44 3.11
C TYR A 103 32.23 -4.25 4.03
N LYS A 104 31.62 -4.12 5.20
CA LYS A 104 32.05 -3.13 6.21
C LYS A 104 33.41 -3.51 6.81
N TYR A 105 33.62 -4.80 7.08
CA TYR A 105 34.84 -5.28 7.71
C TYR A 105 36.07 -5.23 6.78
N PHE A 106 35.90 -5.60 5.51
CA PHE A 106 36.95 -5.58 4.48
C PHE A 106 37.02 -4.26 3.68
N ASN A 107 36.41 -3.19 4.20
CA ASN A 107 36.51 -1.84 3.66
C ASN A 107 35.99 -1.66 2.21
N PHE A 108 34.85 -2.28 1.90
CA PHE A 108 34.06 -2.09 0.68
C PHE A 108 32.70 -1.45 1.01
N PRO A 109 32.68 -0.18 1.48
CA PRO A 109 31.47 0.44 1.99
C PRO A 109 30.33 0.50 0.97
N GLU A 110 30.62 0.51 -0.34
CA GLU A 110 29.63 0.61 -1.43
C GLU A 110 28.63 -0.54 -1.45
N ARG A 111 29.02 -1.70 -0.93
CA ARG A 111 28.19 -2.92 -0.93
C ARG A 111 27.46 -3.11 0.40
N ALA A 112 27.78 -2.30 1.39
CA ALA A 112 27.28 -2.44 2.75
C ALA A 112 25.87 -1.88 2.92
N GLU A 113 25.09 -2.48 3.82
CA GLU A 113 23.80 -1.90 4.21
C GLU A 113 24.01 -0.56 4.93
N GLY A 114 23.24 0.46 4.54
CA GLY A 114 23.35 1.83 5.00
C GLY A 114 24.34 2.70 4.22
N TYR A 115 24.93 2.19 3.13
CA TYR A 115 25.77 3.00 2.26
C TYR A 115 24.97 4.18 1.66
N ALA A 116 25.45 5.39 1.93
CA ALA A 116 24.84 6.65 1.49
C ALA A 116 25.96 7.66 1.15
N PRO A 117 26.53 7.59 -0.07
CA PRO A 117 27.63 8.45 -0.46
C PRO A 117 27.16 9.91 -0.63
N LYS A 118 28.09 10.84 -0.37
CA LYS A 118 27.86 12.25 -0.66
C LYS A 118 27.73 12.44 -2.17
N GLN A 119 26.60 13.00 -2.60
CA GLN A 119 26.34 13.26 -4.01
C GLN A 119 26.91 14.64 -4.45
N PRO A 120 27.21 14.83 -5.75
CA PRO A 120 27.63 16.15 -6.27
C PRO A 120 26.57 17.24 -6.06
N ILE A 121 25.30 16.84 -6.16
CA ILE A 121 24.10 17.67 -5.96
C ILE A 121 23.24 16.99 -4.89
N ASN A 122 22.75 17.76 -3.93
CA ASN A 122 21.85 17.29 -2.87
C ASN A 122 20.43 17.11 -3.43
N PHE A 123 20.21 16.08 -4.24
CA PHE A 123 18.92 15.74 -4.79
C PHE A 123 18.05 14.98 -3.77
N SER A 124 16.89 15.54 -3.41
CA SER A 124 15.93 14.90 -2.51
C SER A 124 14.85 14.15 -3.29
N HIS A 125 14.82 12.82 -3.16
CA HIS A 125 13.70 12.02 -3.70
C HIS A 125 12.42 12.30 -2.94
N LYS A 126 12.52 12.65 -1.65
CA LYS A 126 11.36 13.01 -0.83
C LYS A 126 10.60 14.20 -1.37
N LEU A 127 11.30 15.27 -1.74
CA LEU A 127 10.67 16.44 -2.36
C LEU A 127 9.99 16.07 -3.68
N HIS A 128 10.71 15.37 -4.56
CA HIS A 128 10.22 15.09 -5.92
C HIS A 128 9.09 14.06 -5.97
N VAL A 129 9.17 13.00 -5.15
CA VAL A 129 8.20 11.91 -5.18
C VAL A 129 7.08 12.15 -4.18
N SER A 130 7.40 12.39 -2.90
CA SER A 130 6.36 12.51 -1.87
C SER A 130 5.66 13.87 -1.86
N THR A 131 6.40 14.97 -2.05
CA THR A 131 5.80 16.31 -2.01
C THR A 131 5.20 16.72 -3.34
N LEU A 132 5.88 16.46 -4.45
CA LEU A 132 5.42 16.85 -5.79
C LEU A 132 4.63 15.75 -6.52
N GLY A 133 4.63 14.51 -6.02
CA GLY A 133 3.86 13.42 -6.60
C GLY A 133 4.43 12.89 -7.93
N LEU A 134 5.74 13.05 -8.19
CA LEU A 134 6.33 12.52 -9.41
C LEU A 134 6.47 11.00 -9.35
N GLU A 135 6.01 10.34 -10.40
CA GLU A 135 6.13 8.90 -10.56
C GLU A 135 7.59 8.47 -10.78
N CYS A 136 7.98 7.32 -10.22
CA CYS A 136 9.36 6.81 -10.30
C CYS A 136 9.87 6.71 -11.76
N GLN A 137 8.97 6.31 -12.67
CA GLN A 137 9.28 6.09 -14.08
C GLN A 137 9.41 7.38 -14.89
N PHE A 138 9.00 8.53 -14.34
CA PHE A 138 9.16 9.81 -15.00
C PHE A 138 10.65 10.10 -15.24
N CYS A 139 11.46 9.97 -14.18
CA CYS A 139 12.92 10.12 -14.28
C CYS A 139 13.59 8.80 -14.71
N HIS A 140 13.19 7.67 -14.14
CA HIS A 140 13.82 6.37 -14.42
C HIS A 140 13.09 5.58 -15.51
N TRP A 141 12.83 6.23 -16.64
CA TRP A 141 11.99 5.72 -17.73
C TRP A 141 12.49 4.40 -18.35
N SER A 142 13.79 4.14 -18.29
CA SER A 142 14.41 2.95 -18.89
C SER A 142 14.16 1.66 -18.09
N VAL A 143 13.69 1.76 -16.85
CA VAL A 143 13.50 0.62 -15.93
C VAL A 143 12.57 -0.47 -16.50
N THR A 144 11.60 -0.09 -17.32
CA THR A 144 10.64 -1.01 -17.96
C THR A 144 11.12 -1.56 -19.30
N LYS A 145 12.16 -0.94 -19.89
CA LYS A 145 12.61 -1.21 -21.28
C LYS A 145 13.97 -1.90 -21.34
N SER A 146 14.83 -1.66 -20.36
CA SER A 146 16.23 -2.08 -20.34
C SER A 146 16.55 -2.97 -19.12
N PRO A 147 17.60 -3.81 -19.19
CA PRO A 147 18.16 -4.43 -17.99
C PRO A 147 18.66 -3.42 -16.95
N PHE A 148 19.01 -2.20 -17.36
CA PHE A 148 19.55 -1.17 -16.48
C PHE A 148 18.52 -0.04 -16.29
N ALA A 149 18.36 0.42 -15.04
CA ALA A 149 17.68 1.66 -14.74
C ALA A 149 18.68 2.82 -14.86
N ALA A 150 18.59 3.56 -15.96
CA ALA A 150 19.42 4.74 -16.19
C ALA A 150 19.06 5.84 -15.17
N ILE A 151 20.08 6.58 -14.75
CA ILE A 151 19.91 7.86 -14.07
C ILE A 151 19.49 8.86 -15.14
N PRO A 152 18.50 9.75 -14.87
CA PRO A 152 18.05 10.72 -15.86
C PRO A 152 19.18 11.65 -16.30
N GLU A 153 19.07 12.08 -17.56
CA GLU A 153 19.91 13.13 -18.14
C GLU A 153 19.52 14.51 -17.59
N GLU A 154 20.42 15.48 -17.72
CA GLU A 154 20.24 16.85 -17.22
C GLU A 154 19.01 17.53 -17.84
N ASP A 155 18.67 17.18 -19.09
CA ASP A 155 17.47 17.66 -19.80
C ASP A 155 16.18 17.37 -19.04
N VAL A 156 16.06 16.19 -18.42
CA VAL A 156 14.87 15.83 -17.63
C VAL A 156 14.72 16.77 -16.44
N CYS A 157 15.83 17.12 -15.79
CA CYS A 157 15.85 18.08 -14.70
C CYS A 157 15.49 19.48 -15.21
N MET A 158 16.09 19.90 -16.32
CA MET A 158 15.94 21.24 -16.87
C MET A 158 14.57 21.48 -17.50
N GLY A 159 13.86 20.43 -17.92
CA GLY A 159 12.48 20.53 -18.42
C GLY A 159 11.54 21.25 -17.46
N CYS A 160 11.67 21.00 -16.15
CA CYS A 160 10.92 21.73 -15.13
C CYS A 160 11.71 22.92 -14.56
N HIS A 161 13.02 22.74 -14.28
CA HIS A 161 13.81 23.77 -13.59
C HIS A 161 14.08 25.03 -14.43
N ASN A 162 13.89 24.99 -15.75
CA ASN A 162 13.89 26.19 -16.59
C ASN A 162 12.64 27.05 -16.42
N LEU A 163 11.50 26.43 -16.11
CA LEU A 163 10.20 27.10 -16.01
C LEU A 163 9.96 27.76 -14.65
N LEU A 164 10.77 27.42 -13.64
CA LEU A 164 10.64 27.97 -12.29
C LEU A 164 11.08 29.44 -12.27
N ILE A 165 10.22 30.31 -11.73
CA ILE A 165 10.46 31.76 -11.62
C ILE A 165 11.63 32.03 -10.65
N GLU A 166 12.44 33.06 -10.93
CA GLU A 166 13.63 33.43 -10.14
C GLU A 166 13.39 33.79 -8.67
N THR A 167 12.14 34.09 -8.33
CA THR A 167 11.70 34.38 -6.97
C THR A 167 11.51 33.13 -6.12
N ASP A 168 11.43 31.94 -6.73
CA ASP A 168 11.27 30.70 -5.98
C ASP A 168 12.58 30.34 -5.25
N ARG A 169 12.47 30.02 -3.96
CA ARG A 169 13.59 29.58 -3.12
C ARG A 169 14.29 28.37 -3.72
N THR A 170 13.57 27.57 -4.51
CA THR A 170 14.08 26.39 -5.24
C THR A 170 15.17 26.75 -6.27
N ARG A 171 15.01 27.84 -7.05
CA ARG A 171 15.99 28.26 -8.07
C ARG A 171 17.25 28.90 -7.46
N LYS A 172 17.17 29.40 -6.22
CA LYS A 172 18.32 29.95 -5.47
C LYS A 172 19.15 28.89 -4.74
N SER A 173 18.65 27.66 -4.65
CA SER A 173 19.37 26.58 -3.99
C SER A 173 20.70 26.29 -4.70
N GLU A 174 21.71 25.95 -3.90
CA GLU A 174 23.04 25.62 -4.42
C GLU A 174 23.01 24.43 -5.38
N GLY A 175 22.10 23.47 -5.17
CA GLY A 175 21.95 22.31 -6.04
C GLY A 175 21.50 22.68 -7.46
N ILE A 176 20.58 23.63 -7.60
CA ILE A 176 20.10 24.07 -8.92
C ILE A 176 21.15 24.90 -9.66
N LYS A 177 21.98 25.68 -8.95
CA LYS A 177 23.12 26.37 -9.57
C LYS A 177 24.09 25.38 -10.21
N LYS A 178 24.46 24.32 -9.47
CA LYS A 178 25.33 23.25 -9.97
C LYS A 178 24.70 22.51 -11.15
N LEU A 179 23.41 22.18 -11.07
CA LEU A 179 22.69 21.56 -12.19
C LEU A 179 22.79 22.42 -13.46
N LYS A 180 22.53 23.72 -13.35
CA LYS A 180 22.63 24.65 -14.48
C LYS A 180 24.04 24.75 -15.04
N GLU A 181 25.05 24.69 -14.17
CA GLU A 181 26.46 24.68 -14.59
C GLU A 181 26.77 23.44 -15.44
N TYR A 182 26.46 22.23 -14.94
CA TYR A 182 26.64 20.98 -15.69
C TYR A 182 25.89 21.00 -17.03
N TYR A 183 24.63 21.44 -16.99
CA TYR A 183 23.81 21.60 -18.18
C TYR A 183 24.42 22.57 -19.20
N SER A 184 24.88 23.75 -18.76
CA SER A 184 25.47 24.75 -19.66
C SER A 184 26.80 24.31 -20.28
N LYS A 185 27.55 23.46 -19.57
CA LYS A 185 28.81 22.89 -20.07
C LYS A 185 28.59 21.65 -20.96
N GLY A 186 27.38 21.09 -20.97
CA GLY A 186 27.09 19.82 -21.64
C GLY A 186 27.82 18.63 -20.99
N GLU A 187 28.14 18.73 -19.69
CA GLU A 187 28.84 17.70 -18.94
C GLU A 187 27.84 16.89 -18.10
N PRO A 188 27.92 15.54 -18.10
CA PRO A 188 27.06 14.74 -17.27
C PRO A 188 27.41 14.90 -15.78
N ILE A 189 26.39 14.94 -14.93
CA ILE A 189 26.58 14.99 -13.48
C ILE A 189 27.27 13.69 -13.01
N PRO A 190 28.40 13.77 -12.28
CA PRO A 190 29.16 12.59 -11.86
C PRO A 190 28.52 11.91 -10.63
N TRP A 191 27.32 11.36 -10.80
CA TRP A 191 26.55 10.69 -9.76
C TRP A 191 27.30 9.52 -9.12
N GLN A 192 27.25 9.44 -7.80
CA GLN A 192 27.80 8.31 -7.06
C GLN A 192 26.73 7.22 -6.92
N LYS A 193 26.95 6.07 -7.55
CA LYS A 193 25.97 4.98 -7.55
C LYS A 193 25.88 4.33 -6.17
N VAL A 194 24.68 4.30 -5.60
CA VAL A 194 24.40 3.65 -4.30
C VAL A 194 24.24 2.14 -4.44
N HIS A 195 23.70 1.68 -5.58
CA HIS A 195 23.45 0.28 -5.85
C HIS A 195 24.36 -0.16 -7.00
N VAL A 196 25.40 -0.91 -6.66
CA VAL A 196 26.34 -1.47 -7.63
C VAL A 196 26.42 -2.98 -7.43
N MET A 197 26.19 -3.73 -8.50
CA MET A 197 26.42 -5.17 -8.55
C MET A 197 27.75 -5.47 -9.23
N PRO A 198 28.44 -6.57 -8.88
CA PRO A 198 29.64 -6.98 -9.58
C PRO A 198 29.37 -7.25 -11.07
N ASP A 199 30.37 -7.03 -11.92
CA ASP A 199 30.21 -7.12 -13.39
C ASP A 199 29.86 -8.53 -13.89
N TYR A 200 30.24 -9.56 -13.14
CA TYR A 200 29.88 -10.96 -13.38
C TYR A 200 28.42 -11.29 -12.98
N VAL A 201 27.63 -10.31 -12.53
CA VAL A 201 26.21 -10.45 -12.22
C VAL A 201 25.39 -9.61 -13.20
N ARG A 202 24.54 -10.25 -13.99
CA ARG A 202 23.69 -9.59 -14.99
C ARG A 202 22.27 -9.39 -14.49
N PHE A 203 22.08 -8.41 -13.62
CA PHE A 203 20.76 -7.99 -13.16
C PHE A 203 19.94 -7.34 -14.30
N ASN A 204 18.63 -7.60 -14.36
CA ASN A 204 17.75 -7.10 -15.42
C ASN A 204 16.46 -6.48 -14.84
N HIS A 205 16.40 -5.16 -14.74
CA HIS A 205 15.24 -4.42 -14.20
C HIS A 205 13.94 -4.75 -14.94
N LYS A 206 13.94 -4.70 -16.28
CA LYS A 206 12.75 -5.01 -17.10
C LYS A 206 12.09 -6.33 -16.73
N ARG A 207 12.87 -7.39 -16.48
CA ARG A 207 12.32 -8.70 -16.10
C ARG A 207 11.63 -8.66 -14.73
N HIS A 208 12.23 -8.00 -13.75
CA HIS A 208 11.69 -7.90 -12.39
C HIS A 208 10.43 -7.03 -12.35
N ILE A 209 10.44 -5.88 -13.04
CA ILE A 209 9.26 -5.03 -13.15
C ILE A 209 8.13 -5.76 -13.89
N LYS A 210 8.44 -6.48 -14.98
CA LYS A 210 7.43 -7.28 -15.70
C LYS A 210 6.84 -8.39 -14.83
N ALA A 211 7.61 -8.93 -13.88
CA ALA A 211 7.15 -9.91 -12.91
C ALA A 211 6.37 -9.30 -11.73
N GLY A 212 6.11 -7.99 -11.73
CA GLY A 212 5.34 -7.30 -10.69
C GLY A 212 6.11 -7.07 -9.39
N VAL A 213 7.45 -7.10 -9.42
CA VAL A 213 8.27 -6.72 -8.25
C VAL A 213 8.26 -5.20 -8.11
N ALA A 214 7.81 -4.69 -6.97
CA ALA A 214 7.72 -3.26 -6.71
C ALA A 214 9.10 -2.67 -6.36
N CYS A 215 9.31 -1.39 -6.68
CA CYS A 215 10.60 -0.70 -6.46
C CYS A 215 11.04 -0.73 -4.99
N HIS A 216 10.09 -0.56 -4.06
CA HIS A 216 10.35 -0.49 -2.63
C HIS A 216 10.71 -1.85 -2.01
N GLU A 217 10.43 -2.97 -2.68
CA GLU A 217 10.85 -4.30 -2.21
C GLU A 217 12.38 -4.45 -2.23
N CYS A 218 13.05 -3.76 -3.17
CA CYS A 218 14.51 -3.77 -3.30
C CYS A 218 15.18 -2.50 -2.76
N HIS A 219 14.61 -1.32 -3.07
CA HIS A 219 15.23 -0.03 -2.76
C HIS A 219 14.68 0.63 -1.49
N GLY A 220 13.71 0.00 -0.83
CA GLY A 220 13.04 0.56 0.34
C GLY A 220 12.17 1.76 0.03
N GLN A 221 11.87 2.54 1.07
CA GLN A 221 11.00 3.72 0.97
C GLN A 221 11.77 4.94 0.42
N VAL A 222 12.20 4.86 -0.85
CA VAL A 222 12.85 5.96 -1.58
C VAL A 222 12.04 7.26 -1.55
N PRO A 223 10.69 7.26 -1.61
CA PRO A 223 9.91 8.49 -1.46
C PRO A 223 10.11 9.20 -0.11
N GLN A 224 10.68 8.54 0.90
CA GLN A 224 10.98 9.14 2.20
C GLN A 224 12.47 9.46 2.37
N MET A 225 13.28 9.28 1.33
CA MET A 225 14.73 9.50 1.37
C MET A 225 15.10 10.87 0.80
N ASP A 226 15.73 11.70 1.62
CA ASP A 226 16.40 12.92 1.15
C ASP A 226 17.73 12.59 0.46
N VAL A 227 18.42 11.55 0.93
CA VAL A 227 19.59 10.96 0.26
C VAL A 227 19.35 9.47 0.14
N VAL A 228 19.52 8.92 -1.05
CA VAL A 228 19.33 7.48 -1.28
C VAL A 228 20.36 6.69 -0.50
N GLN A 229 19.89 5.67 0.21
CA GLN A 229 20.74 4.74 0.95
C GLN A 229 20.44 3.29 0.55
N ARG A 230 21.44 2.44 0.68
CA ARG A 230 21.30 1.00 0.45
C ARG A 230 20.59 0.34 1.62
N VAL A 231 19.30 0.03 1.49
CA VAL A 231 18.51 -0.59 2.57
C VAL A 231 18.53 -2.11 2.58
N SER A 232 18.80 -2.74 1.42
CA SER A 232 18.80 -4.18 1.25
C SER A 232 20.20 -4.66 0.92
N SER A 233 20.59 -5.82 1.46
CA SER A 233 21.91 -6.40 1.22
C SER A 233 22.17 -6.68 -0.25
N MET A 234 21.14 -7.02 -1.05
CA MET A 234 21.21 -7.51 -2.45
C MET A 234 22.40 -8.45 -2.71
N LYS A 235 22.75 -9.25 -1.69
CA LYS A 235 23.74 -10.31 -1.77
C LYS A 235 23.09 -11.52 -2.43
N MET A 236 23.90 -12.48 -2.87
CA MET A 236 23.41 -13.70 -3.52
C MET A 236 22.34 -14.41 -2.68
N GLY A 237 22.55 -14.57 -1.37
CA GLY A 237 21.56 -15.19 -0.47
C GLY A 237 20.21 -14.46 -0.47
N TRP A 238 20.22 -13.12 -0.52
CA TRP A 238 18.99 -12.31 -0.59
C TRP A 238 18.25 -12.52 -1.92
N CYS A 239 18.97 -12.50 -3.05
CA CYS A 239 18.39 -12.75 -4.37
C CYS A 239 17.79 -14.17 -4.45
N VAL A 240 18.54 -15.18 -4.02
CA VAL A 240 18.12 -16.58 -4.09
C VAL A 240 16.95 -16.87 -3.16
N LYS A 241 16.92 -16.28 -1.97
CA LYS A 241 15.76 -16.35 -1.08
C LYS A 241 14.49 -15.84 -1.78
N CYS A 242 14.53 -14.62 -2.33
CA CYS A 242 13.40 -14.04 -3.06
C CYS A 242 12.98 -14.90 -4.26
N HIS A 243 13.97 -15.44 -5.00
CA HIS A 243 13.70 -16.32 -6.14
C HIS A 243 13.04 -17.63 -5.73
N ARG A 244 13.45 -18.26 -4.61
CA ARG A 244 12.80 -19.46 -4.06
C ARG A 244 11.37 -19.19 -3.63
N GLU A 245 11.14 -18.10 -2.90
CA GLU A 245 9.81 -17.70 -2.42
C GLU A 245 8.83 -17.43 -3.57
N ARG A 246 9.34 -16.96 -4.71
CA ARG A 246 8.55 -16.69 -5.92
C ARG A 246 8.58 -17.84 -6.95
N GLY A 247 9.20 -18.98 -6.62
CA GLY A 247 9.24 -20.16 -7.50
C GLY A 247 9.93 -19.93 -8.85
N THR A 248 10.93 -19.06 -8.91
CA THR A 248 11.69 -18.77 -10.13
C THR A 248 13.07 -19.40 -10.12
N SER A 249 13.76 -19.41 -11.26
CA SER A 249 15.05 -20.06 -11.41
C SER A 249 16.12 -19.44 -10.50
N ILE A 250 16.88 -20.32 -9.86
CA ILE A 250 18.08 -20.00 -9.07
C ILE A 250 19.35 -20.56 -9.73
N ASP A 251 19.24 -20.96 -11.00
CA ASP A 251 20.35 -21.47 -11.77
C ASP A 251 21.46 -20.42 -11.91
N CYS A 252 22.70 -20.86 -11.76
CA CYS A 252 23.87 -19.99 -11.74
C CYS A 252 23.97 -19.14 -13.02
N ALA A 253 23.70 -19.72 -14.20
CA ALA A 253 23.84 -19.06 -15.49
C ALA A 253 22.73 -18.03 -15.78
N VAL A 254 21.65 -18.02 -14.99
CA VAL A 254 20.62 -16.99 -15.07
C VAL A 254 21.15 -15.66 -14.54
N CYS A 255 22.01 -15.71 -13.51
CA CYS A 255 22.56 -14.54 -12.83
C CYS A 255 23.98 -14.21 -13.30
N HIS A 256 24.78 -15.23 -13.59
CA HIS A 256 26.21 -15.10 -13.86
C HIS A 256 26.55 -15.32 -15.33
N LYS A 257 27.39 -14.42 -15.87
CA LYS A 257 27.95 -14.49 -17.22
C LYS A 257 29.35 -13.92 -17.24
#